data_AF-A0A292RW41-F1
#
_entry.id   AF-A0A292RW41-F1
#
_cell.length_a   1.000
_cell.length_b   1.000
_cell.length_c   1.000
_cell.angle_alpha   90.00
_cell.angle_beta   90.00
_cell.angle_gamma   90.00
#
_symmetry.space_group_name_H-M   'P 1'
#
loop_
_entity.id
_entity.type
_entity.pdbx_description
1 polymer ?
#
loop_
_entity_poly.entity_id
_entity_poly.type
_entity_poly.pdbx_seq_one_letter_code
_entity_poly.pdbx_strand_id
1 'polypeptide(L)'
;MEKVYKVKNKITGFIFELSKEVCDKLVTEEPYNFEVIDKDYVPPVRESEQTQSVASKVVVEKPQDGSGKGEKTETLEDLTIPQLKEKLDELKIEYAKSAKKADLIALLQQQDGSGKGE
;
A
#
# COMPACT_ATOMS: atom_id res chain seq x y z
N MET A 1 16.20 -30.79 15.84
CA MET A 1 15.12 -30.32 14.94
C MET A 1 15.11 -28.81 15.06
N GLU A 2 15.39 -28.11 13.97
CA GLU A 2 15.31 -26.65 13.96
C GLU A 2 13.84 -26.25 14.01
N LYS A 3 13.49 -25.32 14.91
CA LYS A 3 12.12 -24.84 15.05
C LYS A 3 11.83 -23.86 13.91
N VAL A 4 10.84 -24.21 13.09
CA VAL A 4 10.34 -23.36 12.01
C VAL A 4 9.06 -22.66 12.43
N TYR A 5 8.81 -21.50 11.83
CA TYR A 5 7.66 -20.64 12.09
C TYR A 5 6.93 -20.38 10.77
N LYS A 6 5.62 -20.25 10.86
CA LYS A 6 4.77 -19.94 9.71
C LYS A 6 4.73 -18.44 9.47
N VAL A 7 5.13 -18.04 8.28
CA VAL A 7 5.16 -16.65 7.84
C VAL A 7 4.26 -16.48 6.62
N LYS A 8 3.35 -15.52 6.68
CA LYS A 8 2.47 -15.15 5.58
C LYS A 8 3.01 -13.92 4.86
N ASN A 9 3.15 -14.01 3.55
CA ASN A 9 3.39 -12.85 2.71
C ASN A 9 2.07 -12.09 2.49
N LYS A 10 2.02 -10.82 2.90
CA LYS A 10 0.85 -9.93 2.83
C LYS A 10 0.54 -9.47 1.40
N ILE A 11 1.52 -9.45 0.50
CA ILE A 11 1.33 -9.09 -0.91
C ILE A 11 0.68 -10.25 -1.67
N THR A 12 1.23 -11.45 -1.52
CA THR A 12 0.86 -12.61 -2.35
C THR A 12 -0.10 -13.57 -1.65
N GLY A 13 -0.20 -13.50 -0.32
CA GLY A 13 -1.01 -14.40 0.50
C GLY A 13 -0.36 -15.76 0.78
N PHE A 14 0.84 -16.05 0.24
CA PHE A 14 1.52 -17.32 0.44
C PHE A 14 2.04 -17.47 1.87
N ILE A 15 2.02 -18.72 2.36
CA ILE A 15 2.52 -19.08 3.69
C ILE A 15 3.79 -19.92 3.50
N PHE A 16 4.84 -19.54 4.21
CA PHE A 16 6.15 -20.18 4.19
C PHE A 16 6.48 -20.69 5.60
N GLU A 17 7.19 -21.81 5.69
CA GLU A 17 7.74 -22.33 6.96
C GLU A 17 9.24 -22.06 6.97
N LEU A 18 9.65 -21.12 7.82
CA LEU A 18 11.01 -20.57 7.83
C LEU A 18 11.58 -20.59 9.24
N SER A 19 12.91 -20.65 9.36
CA SER A 19 13.60 -20.60 10.64
C SER A 19 13.47 -19.23 11.31
N LYS A 20 13.66 -19.17 12.64
CA LYS A 20 13.51 -17.91 13.41
C LYS A 20 14.33 -16.77 12.81
N GLU A 21 15.59 -17.00 12.44
CA GLU A 21 16.48 -15.98 11.89
C GLU A 21 15.95 -15.36 10.60
N VAL A 22 15.38 -16.18 9.73
CA VAL A 22 14.79 -15.70 8.46
C VAL A 22 13.50 -14.93 8.75
N CYS A 23 12.67 -15.43 9.66
CA CYS A 23 11.47 -14.71 10.10
C CYS A 23 11.82 -13.35 10.68
N ASP A 24 12.87 -13.29 11.51
CA ASP A 24 13.40 -12.07 12.14
C ASP A 24 13.73 -11.03 11.08
N LYS A 25 14.52 -11.40 10.06
CA LYS A 25 14.83 -10.54 8.91
C LYS A 25 13.59 -10.12 8.12
N LEU A 26 12.69 -11.04 7.80
CA LEU A 26 11.52 -10.73 6.97
C LEU A 26 10.51 -9.84 7.67
N VAL A 27 10.34 -10.00 8.98
CA VAL A 27 9.53 -9.07 9.77
C VAL A 27 10.32 -7.83 10.12
N THR A 28 11.66 -7.83 10.02
CA THR A 28 12.55 -6.69 10.33
C THR A 28 12.98 -5.79 9.20
N GLU A 29 12.86 -6.24 7.97
CA GLU A 29 13.37 -5.54 6.80
C GLU A 29 12.20 -4.92 6.01
N GLU A 30 12.38 -3.67 5.61
CA GLU A 30 11.47 -3.01 4.68
C GLU A 30 11.68 -3.58 3.27
N PRO A 31 10.61 -3.84 2.50
CA PRO A 31 9.20 -3.59 2.81
C PRO A 31 8.55 -4.69 3.67
N TYR A 32 7.86 -4.30 4.76
CA TYR A 32 7.19 -5.15 5.77
C TYR A 32 6.01 -5.99 5.23
N ASN A 33 6.32 -6.85 4.28
CA ASN A 33 5.38 -7.65 3.54
C ASN A 33 5.16 -9.02 4.17
N PHE A 34 5.81 -9.30 5.29
CA PHE A 34 5.76 -10.61 5.94
C PHE A 34 5.22 -10.47 7.35
N GLU A 35 4.28 -11.35 7.69
CA GLU A 35 3.66 -11.43 9.01
C GLU A 35 3.79 -12.85 9.53
N VAL A 36 4.36 -13.01 10.72
CA VAL A 36 4.46 -14.33 11.35
C VAL A 36 3.11 -14.65 11.99
N ILE A 37 2.50 -15.77 11.57
CA ILE A 37 1.18 -16.22 12.06
C ILE A 37 1.29 -17.21 13.22
N ASP A 38 2.50 -17.56 13.61
CA ASP A 38 2.78 -18.46 14.72
C ASP A 38 2.65 -17.72 16.05
N LYS A 39 1.80 -18.20 16.95
CA LYS A 39 1.51 -17.52 18.23
C LYS A 39 2.66 -17.61 19.23
N ASP A 40 3.57 -18.57 19.04
CA ASP A 40 4.73 -18.74 19.89
C ASP A 40 5.92 -17.88 19.41
N TYR A 41 5.77 -17.23 18.25
CA TYR A 41 6.77 -16.32 17.74
C TYR A 41 6.68 -14.95 18.44
N VAL A 42 7.75 -14.60 19.14
CA VAL A 42 7.96 -13.24 19.65
C VAL A 42 8.88 -12.51 18.68
N PRO A 43 8.38 -11.49 17.94
CA PRO A 43 9.24 -10.68 17.10
C PRO A 43 10.30 -9.98 17.97
N PRO A 44 11.52 -9.78 17.46
CA PRO A 44 12.49 -8.93 18.13
C PRO A 44 11.86 -7.54 18.28
N VAL A 45 11.95 -6.97 19.48
CA VAL A 45 11.50 -5.60 19.72
C VAL A 45 12.30 -4.70 18.78
N ARG A 46 11.61 -4.13 17.79
CA ARG A 46 12.18 -3.14 16.90
C ARG A 46 12.06 -1.80 17.60
N GLU A 47 13.19 -1.12 17.79
CA GLU A 47 13.23 0.26 18.28
C GLU A 47 12.73 1.27 17.22
N SER A 48 12.12 0.78 16.13
CA SER A 48 11.63 1.57 15.01
C SER A 48 10.15 1.23 14.76
N GLU A 49 9.31 2.13 15.24
CA GLU A 49 7.91 2.38 14.85
C GLU A 49 6.84 1.38 15.31
N GLN A 50 6.47 1.56 16.57
CA GLN A 50 5.09 1.50 17.02
C GLN A 50 4.21 2.47 16.21
N THR A 51 3.70 2.07 15.04
CA THR A 51 2.58 2.76 14.38
C THR A 51 1.63 1.78 13.70
N GLN A 52 0.95 0.94 14.49
CA GLN A 52 -0.38 0.52 14.08
C GLN A 52 -1.37 0.51 15.26
N SER A 53 -2.39 1.35 15.10
CA SER A 53 -3.67 1.42 15.83
C SER A 53 -3.73 2.26 17.10
N VAL A 54 -4.09 3.54 16.94
CA VAL A 54 -5.19 4.10 17.73
C VAL A 54 -6.27 4.63 16.80
N ALA A 55 -7.48 4.18 17.08
CA ALA A 55 -8.69 4.54 16.40
C ALA A 55 -8.98 6.05 16.48
N SER A 56 -9.60 6.56 15.41
CA SER A 56 -10.62 7.61 15.44
C SER A 56 -10.33 8.92 16.19
N LYS A 57 -10.17 10.02 15.43
CA LYS A 57 -11.00 11.25 15.46
C LYS A 57 -10.20 12.54 15.15
N VAL A 58 -10.64 13.20 14.07
CA VAL A 58 -10.92 14.66 13.99
C VAL A 58 -9.74 15.64 13.75
N VAL A 59 -9.87 16.34 12.61
CA VAL A 59 -9.63 17.77 12.31
C VAL A 59 -8.23 18.30 11.94
N VAL A 60 -8.11 18.71 10.67
CA VAL A 60 -7.57 19.98 10.12
C VAL A 60 -6.35 20.58 10.81
N GLU A 61 -5.23 20.72 10.08
CA GLU A 61 -4.74 22.02 9.54
C GLU A 61 -3.44 21.81 8.72
N LYS A 62 -3.29 22.54 7.60
CA LYS A 62 -2.04 22.66 6.83
C LYS A 62 -0.94 23.31 7.68
N PRO A 63 0.34 23.06 7.37
CA PRO A 63 1.10 24.16 6.75
C PRO A 63 1.91 23.72 5.53
N GLN A 64 1.94 24.60 4.51
CA GLN A 64 2.94 24.65 3.46
C GLN A 64 4.24 25.24 4.00
N ASP A 65 5.39 24.73 3.53
CA ASP A 65 6.61 25.42 3.01
C ASP A 65 7.84 24.50 3.23
N GLY A 66 8.68 24.16 2.26
CA GLY A 66 8.76 24.60 0.88
C GLY A 66 9.82 23.85 0.07
N SER A 67 9.73 24.03 -1.25
CA SER A 67 10.80 24.03 -2.24
C SER A 67 11.70 22.79 -2.39
N GLY A 68 11.19 21.82 -3.15
CA GLY A 68 11.97 20.87 -3.92
C GLY A 68 11.37 20.75 -5.31
N LYS A 69 11.92 21.51 -6.25
CA LYS A 69 11.51 21.62 -7.66
C LYS A 69 11.56 20.27 -8.37
N GLY A 70 10.45 19.55 -8.32
CA GLY A 70 10.10 18.45 -9.20
C GLY A 70 8.62 18.56 -9.41
N GLU A 71 8.20 18.83 -10.63
CA GLU A 71 6.81 18.76 -11.04
C GLU A 71 6.38 17.29 -10.89
N LYS A 72 6.10 16.87 -9.65
CA LYS A 72 5.41 15.61 -9.36
C LYS A 72 3.98 15.89 -9.81
N THR A 73 3.79 15.82 -11.12
CA THR A 73 2.56 15.27 -11.65
C THR A 73 2.36 13.99 -10.85
N GLU A 74 1.51 14.04 -9.83
CA GLU A 74 0.95 12.83 -9.23
C GLU A 74 0.17 12.18 -10.36
N THR A 75 0.92 11.49 -11.22
CA THR A 75 0.38 10.79 -12.35
C THR A 75 -0.56 9.75 -11.76
N LEU A 76 -1.66 9.50 -12.44
CA LEU A 76 -2.61 8.46 -12.04
C LEU A 76 -1.88 7.09 -11.87
N GLU A 77 -0.70 6.94 -12.47
CA GLU A 77 0.23 5.83 -12.29
C GLU A 77 0.83 5.71 -10.89
N ASP A 78 0.91 6.77 -10.09
CA ASP A 78 1.35 6.74 -8.69
C ASP A 78 0.22 6.22 -7.77
N LEU A 79 -1.04 6.37 -8.20
CA LEU A 79 -2.20 5.94 -7.42
C LEU A 79 -2.33 4.42 -7.37
N THR A 80 -2.84 3.92 -6.25
CA THR A 80 -3.14 2.50 -6.05
C THR A 80 -4.50 2.14 -6.64
N ILE A 81 -4.72 0.85 -6.98
CA ILE A 81 -6.02 0.37 -7.50
C ILE A 81 -7.24 0.84 -6.69
N PRO A 82 -7.26 0.77 -5.34
CA PRO A 82 -8.40 1.30 -4.59
C PRO A 82 -8.61 2.81 -4.78
N GLN A 83 -7.55 3.61 -4.80
CA GLN A 83 -7.65 5.07 -5.03
C GLN A 83 -8.14 5.40 -6.44
N LEU A 84 -7.71 4.63 -7.45
CA LEU A 84 -8.18 4.79 -8.82
C LEU A 84 -9.68 4.44 -8.93
N LYS A 85 -10.12 3.38 -8.26
CA LYS A 85 -11.54 2.99 -8.20
C LYS A 85 -12.40 4.03 -7.50
N GLU A 86 -11.89 4.64 -6.43
CA GLU A 86 -12.57 5.72 -5.71
C GLU A 86 -12.79 6.93 -6.64
N LYS A 87 -11.74 7.39 -7.33
CA LYS A 87 -11.88 8.47 -8.33
C LYS A 87 -12.87 8.14 -9.44
N LEU A 88 -12.89 6.89 -9.92
CA LEU A 88 -13.85 6.46 -10.95
C LEU A 88 -15.28 6.45 -10.40
N ASP A 89 -15.48 6.04 -9.14
CA ASP A 89 -16.78 6.07 -8.47
C ASP A 89 -17.28 7.51 -8.27
N GLU A 90 -16.39 8.42 -7.85
CA GLU A 90 -16.69 9.87 -7.75
C GLU A 90 -17.13 10.46 -9.08
N LEU A 91 -16.45 10.08 -10.17
CA LEU A 91 -16.78 10.48 -11.54
C LEU A 91 -17.96 9.68 -12.12
N LYS A 92 -18.52 8.74 -11.37
CA LYS A 92 -19.59 7.80 -11.79
C LYS A 92 -19.28 7.04 -13.08
N ILE A 93 -18.01 6.69 -13.26
CA ILE A 93 -17.51 5.89 -14.39
C ILE A 93 -17.63 4.42 -14.00
N GLU A 94 -18.36 3.63 -14.80
CA GLU A 94 -18.38 2.18 -14.61
C GLU A 94 -17.02 1.57 -14.98
N TYR A 95 -16.51 0.73 -14.09
CA TYR A 95 -15.28 -0.02 -14.30
C TYR A 95 -15.49 -1.50 -13.96
N ALA A 96 -14.77 -2.38 -14.66
CA ALA A 96 -14.82 -3.80 -14.35
C ALA A 96 -14.20 -4.06 -12.96
N LYS A 97 -14.82 -4.92 -12.14
CA LYS A 97 -14.25 -5.27 -10.82
C LYS A 97 -12.86 -5.88 -10.92
N SER A 98 -12.57 -6.57 -12.02
CA SER A 98 -11.27 -7.14 -12.40
C SER A 98 -10.44 -6.23 -13.33
N ALA A 99 -10.82 -4.96 -13.49
CA ALA A 99 -10.03 -3.99 -14.25
C ALA A 99 -8.65 -3.84 -13.62
N LYS A 100 -7.62 -3.79 -14.48
CA LYS A 100 -6.23 -3.63 -14.07
C LYS A 100 -5.95 -2.17 -13.79
N LYS A 101 -4.89 -1.89 -13.03
CA LYS A 101 -4.43 -0.52 -12.73
C LYS A 101 -4.35 0.36 -13.98
N ALA A 102 -3.71 -0.13 -15.04
CA ALA A 102 -3.59 0.60 -16.31
C ALA A 102 -4.95 0.94 -16.95
N ASP A 103 -5.92 0.03 -16.85
CA ASP A 103 -7.28 0.20 -17.38
C ASP A 103 -8.04 1.29 -16.59
N LEU A 104 -7.97 1.24 -15.27
CA LEU A 104 -8.55 2.25 -14.39
C LEU A 104 -7.92 3.64 -14.60
N ILE A 105 -6.60 3.68 -14.81
CA ILE A 105 -5.87 4.91 -15.13
C ILE A 105 -6.31 5.47 -16.48
N ALA A 106 -6.46 4.62 -17.50
CA ALA A 106 -6.90 5.04 -18.83
C ALA A 106 -8.31 5.64 -18.80
N LEU A 107 -9.23 5.04 -18.03
CA LEU A 107 -10.57 5.56 -17.82
C LEU A 107 -10.55 6.95 -17.16
N LEU A 108 -9.67 7.17 -16.18
CA LEU A 108 -9.50 8.46 -15.52
C LEU A 108 -8.84 9.51 -16.42
N GLN A 109 -7.79 9.14 -17.15
CA GLN A 109 -7.14 10.04 -18.13
C GLN A 109 -8.09 10.47 -19.24
N GLN A 110 -8.98 9.57 -19.69
CA GLN A 110 -9.96 9.88 -20.73
C GLN A 110 -10.96 10.96 -20.27
N GLN A 111 -11.25 11.04 -18.97
CA GLN A 111 -12.13 12.04 -18.38
C GLN A 111 -11.41 13.34 -18.01
N ASP A 112 -10.21 13.23 -17.41
CA ASP A 112 -9.37 14.39 -17.08
C ASP A 112 -8.86 15.11 -18.35
N GLY A 113 -8.70 14.37 -19.46
CA GLY A 113 -8.24 14.86 -20.76
C GLY A 113 -9.31 15.52 -21.64
N SER A 114 -10.54 15.71 -21.17
CA SER A 114 -11.55 16.48 -21.92
C SER A 114 -11.33 17.99 -21.75
N GLY A 115 -10.20 18.47 -22.25
CA GLY A 115 -9.74 19.84 -22.09
C GLY A 115 -8.69 20.32 -23.11
N LYS A 116 -8.84 19.95 -24.40
CA LYS A 116 -8.28 20.54 -25.65
C LYS A 116 -7.84 19.42 -26.60
N GLY A 117 -8.17 19.41 -27.88
CA GLY A 117 -8.81 20.37 -28.76
C GLY A 117 -8.71 19.80 -30.19
N GLU A 118 -9.69 20.16 -31.00
CA GLU A 118 -9.70 20.02 -32.46
C GLU A 118 -8.41 20.49 -33.13
#